data_AF-A0A4Y2M736-F1
#
_entry.id   AF-A0A4Y2M736-F1
#
_cell.length_a   1.000
_cell.length_b   1.000
_cell.length_c   1.000
_cell.angle_alpha   90.00
_cell.angle_beta   90.00
_cell.angle_gamma   90.00
#
_symmetry.space_group_name_H-M   'P 1'
#
loop_
_entity.id
_entity.type
_entity.pdbx_description
1 polymer ?
#
loop_
_entity_poly.entity_id
_entity_poly.type
_entity_poly.pdbx_seq_one_letter_code
_entity_poly.pdbx_strand_id
1 'polypeptide(L)'
;MDEWKRVAWSDESRFLIHHVDGRVRVRRLPGEQSLPSSQIAILVCSKFAAALHCNIKSKSNLLQTYVLSGLYSRSYTGCGGGIIFWGTFSWSALGPVVVVEQTMKAANYLNIIADQLHPYIAFVFPTGNEIFQQGNAPCHKVRIVLEWFEKHTDELHLMSWPPNSPDLNPMEHIWDVMERQLRA
;
A
#
# COMPACT_ATOMS: atom_id res chain seq x y z
N MET A 1 -22.58 -13.21 -2.65
CA MET A 1 -22.05 -11.89 -3.07
C MET A 1 -21.43 -11.13 -1.90
N ASP A 2 -21.88 -11.35 -0.66
CA ASP A 2 -21.41 -10.62 0.52
C ASP A 2 -20.03 -11.05 1.06
N GLU A 3 -19.50 -12.20 0.67
CA GLU A 3 -18.17 -12.67 1.13
C GLU A 3 -17.04 -11.74 0.70
N TRP A 4 -17.11 -11.17 -0.50
CA TRP A 4 -16.11 -10.22 -1.01
C TRP A 4 -16.04 -8.92 -0.20
N LYS A 5 -17.08 -8.59 0.56
CA LYS A 5 -17.09 -7.42 1.45
C LYS A 5 -16.20 -7.62 2.68
N ARG A 6 -15.85 -8.87 2.99
CA ARG A 6 -14.96 -9.26 4.10
C ARG A 6 -13.50 -9.35 3.68
N VAL A 7 -13.20 -9.12 2.40
CA VAL A 7 -11.84 -9.20 1.88
C VAL A 7 -11.14 -7.87 2.07
N ALA A 8 -10.01 -7.92 2.79
CA ALA A 8 -9.00 -6.89 2.80
C ALA A 8 -7.97 -7.22 1.71
N TRP A 9 -7.97 -6.42 0.66
CA TRP A 9 -7.03 -6.50 -0.46
C TRP A 9 -5.75 -5.78 -0.11
N SER A 10 -4.61 -6.31 -0.52
CA SER A 10 -3.32 -5.63 -0.33
C SER A 10 -2.44 -5.80 -1.55
N ASP A 11 -1.54 -4.84 -1.74
CA ASP A 11 -0.56 -4.89 -2.82
C ASP A 11 0.60 -3.93 -2.60
N GLU A 12 1.71 -4.18 -3.29
CA GLU A 12 2.86 -3.29 -3.38
C GLU A 12 3.00 -2.67 -4.77
N SER A 13 3.00 -1.33 -4.84
CA SER A 13 3.29 -0.62 -6.09
C SER A 13 4.47 0.33 -5.96
N ARG A 14 5.22 0.47 -7.06
CA ARG A 14 6.37 1.35 -7.17
C ARG A 14 6.00 2.59 -7.96
N PHE A 15 6.11 3.76 -7.34
CA PHE A 15 5.96 5.05 -8.00
C PHE A 15 7.34 5.64 -8.31
N LEU A 16 7.59 5.97 -9.57
CA LEU A 16 8.86 6.51 -10.00
C LEU A 16 9.04 7.98 -9.57
N ILE A 17 10.27 8.33 -9.17
CA ILE A 17 10.68 9.72 -8.90
C ILE A 17 10.84 10.50 -10.21
N HIS A 18 11.21 9.78 -11.27
CA HIS A 18 11.31 10.30 -12.63
C HIS A 18 10.39 9.50 -13.54
N HIS A 19 9.52 10.19 -14.27
CA HIS A 19 8.73 9.58 -15.33
C HIS A 19 9.67 9.05 -16.43
N VAL A 20 9.53 7.78 -16.79
CA VAL A 20 10.25 7.18 -17.93
C VAL A 20 9.19 6.76 -18.95
N ASP A 21 8.92 7.63 -19.90
CA ASP A 21 7.99 7.45 -21.04
C ASP A 21 8.55 6.54 -22.15
N GLY A 22 9.65 5.82 -21.87
CA GLY A 22 10.25 4.86 -22.81
C GLY A 22 10.88 5.51 -24.05
N ARG A 23 10.88 6.84 -24.17
CA ARG A 23 11.61 7.61 -25.16
C ARG A 23 12.34 8.74 -24.44
N VAL A 24 13.59 9.02 -24.85
CA VAL A 24 14.40 10.24 -24.60
C VAL A 24 15.62 10.08 -23.66
N ARG A 25 16.79 10.46 -24.22
CA ARG A 25 18.00 10.88 -23.48
C ARG A 25 17.80 12.33 -23.02
N VAL A 26 17.90 12.58 -21.72
CA VAL A 26 17.70 13.93 -21.14
C VAL A 26 19.02 14.72 -21.12
N ARG A 27 19.07 15.87 -21.80
CA ARG A 27 19.98 16.98 -21.45
C ARG A 27 19.16 18.01 -20.67
N ARG A 28 19.62 18.38 -19.47
CA ARG A 28 18.91 19.32 -18.57
C ARG A 28 19.31 20.76 -18.86
N LEU A 29 18.35 21.68 -18.79
CA LEU A 29 18.62 23.11 -18.65
C LEU A 29 18.85 23.43 -17.16
N PRO A 30 19.77 24.34 -16.81
CA PRO A 30 19.95 24.77 -15.42
C PRO A 30 18.68 25.43 -14.89
N GLY A 31 18.02 24.85 -13.87
CA GLY A 31 16.93 25.50 -13.13
C GLY A 31 15.68 24.64 -12.84
N GLU A 32 15.47 23.52 -13.52
CA GLU A 32 14.33 22.64 -13.22
C GLU A 32 14.61 21.76 -11.99
N GLN A 33 13.77 21.89 -10.95
CA GLN A 33 13.82 21.06 -9.75
C GLN A 33 12.80 19.93 -9.85
N SER A 34 13.25 18.68 -9.65
CA SER A 34 12.38 17.51 -9.48
C SER A 34 11.68 17.53 -8.14
N LEU A 35 10.45 16.99 -8.06
CA LEU A 35 9.80 16.73 -6.77
C LEU A 35 10.71 15.82 -5.92
N PRO A 36 11.07 16.24 -4.69
CA PRO A 36 11.73 15.38 -3.72
C PRO A 36 10.92 14.11 -3.45
N SER A 37 11.60 13.02 -3.10
CA SER A 37 10.97 11.74 -2.76
C SER A 37 9.96 11.86 -1.60
N SER A 38 10.20 12.75 -0.64
CA SER A 38 9.25 13.08 0.42
C SER A 38 7.95 13.68 -0.11
N GLN A 39 8.00 14.51 -1.16
CA GLN A 39 6.79 15.10 -1.76
C GLN A 39 5.97 14.04 -2.51
N ILE A 40 6.62 13.10 -3.20
CA ILE A 40 5.91 11.97 -3.85
C ILE A 40 5.22 11.09 -2.81
N ALA A 41 5.90 10.76 -1.71
CA ALA A 41 5.31 10.03 -0.59
C ALA A 41 4.07 10.73 -0.03
N ILE A 42 4.17 12.03 0.24
CA ILE A 42 3.05 12.83 0.73
C ILE A 42 1.90 12.86 -0.30
N LEU A 43 2.20 13.04 -1.59
CA LEU A 43 1.19 13.10 -2.64
C LEU A 43 0.46 11.77 -2.83
N VAL A 44 1.17 10.65 -2.85
CA VAL A 44 0.56 9.31 -2.94
C VAL A 44 -0.36 9.08 -1.74
N CYS A 45 0.13 9.29 -0.52
CA CYS A 45 -0.69 9.10 0.68
C CYS A 45 -1.89 10.06 0.72
N SER A 46 -1.72 11.31 0.29
CA SER A 46 -2.80 12.29 0.24
C SER A 46 -3.83 11.96 -0.85
N LYS A 47 -3.40 11.46 -2.01
CA LYS A 47 -4.31 11.03 -3.10
C LYS A 47 -5.01 9.73 -2.74
N PHE A 48 -4.35 8.79 -2.07
CA PHE A 48 -4.97 7.60 -1.49
C PHE A 48 -6.04 7.99 -0.47
N ALA A 49 -5.75 8.96 0.41
CA ALA A 49 -6.75 9.54 1.31
C ALA A 49 -7.93 10.18 0.54
N ALA A 50 -7.63 10.98 -0.48
CA ALA A 50 -8.61 11.77 -1.22
C ALA A 50 -9.50 10.94 -2.14
N ALA A 51 -9.00 9.80 -2.64
CA ALA A 51 -9.80 8.81 -3.36
C ALA A 51 -11.04 8.35 -2.54
N LEU A 52 -11.06 8.64 -1.23
CA LEU A 52 -12.16 8.33 -0.33
C LEU A 52 -13.26 9.40 -0.15
N HIS A 53 -13.08 10.65 -0.61
CA HIS A 53 -14.12 11.67 -0.38
C HIS A 53 -15.42 11.43 -1.15
N CYS A 54 -15.45 10.45 -2.07
CA CYS A 54 -16.60 10.21 -2.94
C CYS A 54 -17.49 9.02 -2.55
N ASN A 55 -17.15 8.16 -1.56
CA ASN A 55 -18.05 7.01 -1.30
C ASN A 55 -18.04 6.29 0.05
N ILE A 56 -17.18 6.62 1.01
CA ILE A 56 -17.19 5.91 2.31
C ILE A 56 -17.12 6.94 3.44
N LYS A 57 -18.20 7.06 4.24
CA LYS A 57 -18.21 7.83 5.49
C LYS A 57 -17.38 7.09 6.55
N SER A 58 -16.05 7.03 6.40
CA SER A 58 -15.16 6.37 7.37
C SER A 58 -14.57 7.36 8.38
N LYS A 59 -14.60 6.97 9.66
CA LYS A 59 -14.04 7.68 10.81
C LYS A 59 -12.54 7.36 11.01
N SER A 60 -11.67 7.54 10.01
CA SER A 60 -10.24 7.18 10.12
C SER A 60 -9.27 8.37 10.05
N ASN A 61 -9.60 9.50 10.67
CA ASN A 61 -8.75 10.70 10.63
C ASN A 61 -7.45 10.57 11.47
N LEU A 62 -7.43 9.75 12.53
CA LEU A 62 -6.28 9.69 13.45
C LEU A 62 -5.07 8.95 12.87
N LEU A 63 -5.24 7.74 12.34
CA LEU A 63 -4.13 6.96 11.74
C LEU A 63 -3.55 7.67 10.51
N GLN A 64 -4.41 8.30 9.70
CA GLN A 64 -3.99 9.04 8.51
C GLN A 64 -3.12 10.25 8.85
N THR A 65 -3.43 10.96 9.94
CA THR A 65 -2.66 12.12 10.40
C THR A 65 -1.30 11.71 10.98
N TYR A 66 -1.23 10.58 11.70
CA TYR A 66 0.03 10.04 12.21
C TYR A 66 0.96 9.59 11.07
N VAL A 67 0.43 8.92 10.05
CA VAL A 67 1.22 8.53 8.86
C VAL A 67 1.76 9.78 8.16
N LEU A 68 0.91 10.77 7.83
CA LEU A 68 1.32 11.98 7.12
C LEU A 68 2.38 12.82 7.88
N SER A 69 2.30 12.90 9.21
CA SER A 69 3.31 13.62 10.01
C SER A 69 4.67 12.91 10.05
N GLY A 70 4.69 11.57 10.06
CA GLY A 70 5.91 10.78 9.91
C GLY A 70 6.57 10.91 8.53
N LEU A 71 5.76 11.10 7.47
CA LEU A 71 6.28 11.31 6.10
C LEU A 71 6.94 12.68 5.92
N TYR A 72 6.46 13.72 6.60
CA TYR A 72 6.94 15.09 6.45
C TYR A 72 8.37 15.31 6.96
N SER A 73 8.85 14.46 7.86
CA SER A 73 10.16 14.58 8.51
C SER A 73 11.25 13.68 7.92
N ARG A 74 10.94 12.86 6.90
CA ARG A 74 11.83 11.80 6.41
C ARG A 74 12.14 11.92 4.92
N SER A 75 13.40 11.71 4.56
CA SER A 75 13.83 11.57 3.17
C SER A 75 13.79 10.10 2.75
N TYR A 76 13.13 9.81 1.63
CA TYR A 76 13.00 8.45 1.11
C TYR A 76 14.04 8.18 0.03
N THR A 77 14.77 7.07 0.13
CA THR A 77 15.70 6.62 -0.91
C THR A 77 15.07 5.50 -1.72
N GLY A 78 14.56 5.82 -2.90
CA GLY A 78 13.96 4.81 -3.79
C GLY A 78 14.99 3.83 -4.33
N CYS A 79 14.71 2.53 -4.29
CA CYS A 79 15.51 1.54 -5.02
C CYS A 79 15.20 1.65 -6.52
N GLY A 80 16.20 1.85 -7.40
CA GLY A 80 15.96 1.89 -8.85
C GLY A 80 15.15 3.11 -9.34
N GLY A 81 15.21 4.24 -8.63
CA GLY A 81 14.58 5.50 -9.06
C GLY A 81 13.10 5.66 -8.73
N GLY A 82 12.53 4.79 -7.88
CA GLY A 82 11.14 4.89 -7.43
C GLY A 82 10.93 4.44 -5.97
N ILE A 83 9.86 4.94 -5.36
CA ILE A 83 9.44 4.63 -3.99
C ILE A 83 8.42 3.49 -4.04
N ILE A 84 8.59 2.48 -3.20
CA ILE A 84 7.64 1.39 -3.06
C ILE A 84 6.64 1.76 -1.97
N PHE A 85 5.36 1.54 -2.23
CA PHE A 85 4.28 1.68 -1.28
C PHE A 85 3.65 0.32 -1.10
N TRP A 86 3.36 -0.05 0.13
CA TRP A 86 2.42 -1.10 0.45
C TRP A 86 1.10 -0.44 0.81
N GLY A 87 -0.01 -0.97 0.31
CA GLY A 87 -1.33 -0.46 0.63
C GLY A 87 -2.33 -1.57 0.87
N THR A 88 -3.38 -1.27 1.62
CA THR A 88 -4.51 -2.17 1.78
C THR A 88 -5.83 -1.41 1.75
N PHE A 89 -6.88 -2.07 1.29
CA PHE A 89 -8.24 -1.57 1.41
C PHE A 89 -9.24 -2.72 1.49
N SER A 90 -10.45 -2.39 1.87
CA SER A 90 -11.58 -3.31 1.93
C SER A 90 -12.84 -2.63 1.41
N TRP A 91 -13.93 -3.37 1.33
CA TRP A 91 -15.24 -2.80 1.05
C TRP A 91 -15.65 -1.74 2.09
N SER A 92 -15.30 -1.95 3.36
CA SER A 92 -15.76 -1.12 4.49
C SER A 92 -14.93 0.16 4.67
N ALA A 93 -13.64 0.11 4.36
CA ALA A 93 -12.72 1.22 4.54
C ALA A 93 -11.44 1.07 3.69
N LEU A 94 -10.80 2.20 3.40
CA LEU A 94 -9.38 2.20 3.06
C LEU A 94 -8.57 1.86 4.30
N GLY A 95 -7.53 1.06 4.09
CA GLY A 95 -6.57 0.75 5.13
C GLY A 95 -5.26 1.51 4.98
N PRO A 96 -4.25 1.12 5.77
CA PRO A 96 -2.96 1.80 5.79
C PRO A 96 -2.27 1.80 4.42
N VAL A 97 -1.59 2.91 4.13
CA VAL A 97 -0.57 3.01 3.09
C VAL A 97 0.76 3.29 3.75
N VAL A 98 1.73 2.43 3.49
CA VAL A 98 3.04 2.44 4.13
C VAL A 98 4.11 2.61 3.08
N VAL A 99 4.99 3.59 3.28
CA VAL A 99 6.18 3.75 2.44
C VAL A 99 7.21 2.69 2.82
N VAL A 100 7.68 1.96 1.82
CA VAL A 100 8.71 0.93 1.97
C VAL A 100 10.03 1.53 1.50
N GLU A 101 10.89 1.86 2.45
CA GLU A 101 12.15 2.61 2.22
C GLU A 101 13.17 1.86 1.36
N GLN A 102 13.05 0.54 1.23
CA GLN A 102 13.98 -0.31 0.49
C GLN A 102 13.23 -1.42 -0.26
N THR A 103 13.94 -2.43 -0.75
CA THR A 103 13.33 -3.66 -1.23
C THR A 103 12.48 -4.30 -0.14
N MET A 104 11.27 -4.74 -0.49
CA MET A 104 10.40 -5.49 0.41
C MET A 104 11.08 -6.80 0.82
N LYS A 105 11.42 -6.91 2.10
CA LYS A 105 11.96 -8.13 2.74
C LYS A 105 10.88 -8.72 3.64
N ALA A 106 10.94 -10.02 3.89
CA ALA A 106 9.98 -10.70 4.74
C ALA A 106 9.84 -10.09 6.15
N ALA A 107 10.93 -9.65 6.77
CA ALA A 107 10.88 -8.99 8.08
C ALA A 107 10.15 -7.63 8.02
N ASN A 108 10.40 -6.84 6.97
CA ASN A 108 9.71 -5.56 6.78
C ASN A 108 8.21 -5.79 6.53
N TYR A 109 7.89 -6.79 5.70
CA TYR A 109 6.51 -7.20 5.45
C TYR A 109 5.81 -7.62 6.73
N LEU A 110 6.44 -8.48 7.54
CA LEU A 110 5.89 -8.90 8.82
C LEU A 110 5.62 -7.72 9.77
N ASN A 111 6.52 -6.73 9.84
CA ASN A 111 6.30 -5.52 10.64
C ASN A 111 5.10 -4.72 10.13
N ILE A 112 4.93 -4.60 8.81
CA ILE A 112 3.74 -3.95 8.23
C ILE A 112 2.46 -4.70 8.64
N ILE A 113 2.47 -6.03 8.53
CA ILE A 113 1.31 -6.85 8.91
C ILE A 113 1.00 -6.70 10.40
N ALA A 114 1.98 -6.85 11.29
CA ALA A 114 1.79 -6.80 12.73
C ALA A 114 1.48 -5.39 13.26
N ASP A 115 2.17 -4.36 12.77
CA ASP A 115 2.10 -3.02 13.36
C ASP A 115 1.06 -2.12 12.67
N GLN A 116 0.70 -2.41 11.41
CA GLN A 116 -0.21 -1.55 10.63
C GLN A 116 -1.51 -2.26 10.27
N LEU A 117 -1.44 -3.47 9.68
CA LEU A 117 -2.63 -4.19 9.25
C LEU A 117 -3.42 -4.74 10.43
N HIS A 118 -2.78 -5.43 11.36
CA HIS A 118 -3.48 -6.12 12.46
C HIS A 118 -4.29 -5.17 13.34
N PRO A 119 -3.75 -4.02 13.81
CA PRO A 119 -4.56 -3.03 14.53
C PRO A 119 -5.67 -2.42 13.67
N TYR A 120 -5.44 -2.24 12.37
CA TYR A 120 -6.45 -1.74 11.44
C TYR A 120 -7.61 -2.72 11.28
N ILE A 121 -7.35 -4.02 11.12
CA ILE A 121 -8.37 -5.05 11.01
C ILE A 121 -9.20 -5.11 12.29
N ALA A 122 -8.55 -5.17 13.46
CA ALA A 122 -9.25 -5.18 14.75
C ALA A 122 -10.15 -3.95 14.95
N PHE A 123 -9.75 -2.79 14.39
CA PHE A 123 -10.53 -1.55 14.48
C PHE A 123 -11.70 -1.51 13.50
N VAL A 124 -11.48 -1.83 12.22
CA VAL A 124 -12.51 -1.73 11.17
C VAL A 124 -13.48 -2.91 11.22
N PHE A 125 -13.02 -4.05 11.70
CA PHE A 125 -13.76 -5.30 11.71
C PHE A 125 -13.74 -5.95 13.10
N PRO A 126 -14.47 -5.38 14.07
CA PRO A 126 -14.45 -5.86 15.45
C PRO A 126 -15.10 -7.25 15.64
N THR A 127 -15.81 -7.76 14.62
CA THR A 127 -16.45 -9.08 14.65
C THR A 127 -15.49 -10.22 14.34
N GLY A 128 -14.31 -9.93 13.78
CA GLY A 128 -13.37 -10.93 13.32
C GLY A 128 -13.83 -11.73 12.10
N ASN A 129 -12.98 -12.66 11.67
CA ASN A 129 -13.14 -13.52 10.49
C ASN A 129 -12.95 -12.79 9.15
N GLU A 130 -12.09 -11.79 9.10
CA GLU A 130 -11.77 -11.10 7.86
C GLU A 130 -10.91 -11.98 6.98
N ILE A 131 -11.05 -11.81 5.67
CA ILE A 131 -10.22 -12.52 4.72
C ILE A 131 -9.14 -11.55 4.25
N PHE A 132 -7.88 -11.88 4.48
CA PHE A 132 -6.76 -11.11 3.96
C PHE A 132 -6.27 -11.69 2.65
N GLN A 133 -6.22 -10.86 1.62
CA GLN A 133 -5.59 -11.20 0.36
C GLN A 133 -4.19 -10.60 0.31
N GLN A 134 -3.22 -11.45 -0.04
CA GLN A 134 -1.85 -11.06 -0.38
C GLN A 134 -1.41 -11.76 -1.67
N GLY A 135 -0.47 -11.13 -2.38
CA GLY A 135 0.17 -11.74 -3.55
C GLY A 135 1.10 -12.90 -3.21
N ASN A 136 1.61 -13.57 -4.25
CA ASN A 136 2.48 -14.74 -4.13
C ASN A 136 3.99 -14.41 -4.07
N ALA A 137 4.36 -13.17 -3.76
CA ALA A 137 5.76 -12.74 -3.72
C ALA A 137 6.57 -13.58 -2.70
N PRO A 138 7.87 -13.85 -2.96
CA PRO A 138 8.68 -14.68 -2.07
C PRO A 138 8.71 -14.19 -0.61
N CYS A 139 8.65 -12.88 -0.38
CA CYS A 139 8.61 -12.30 0.97
C CYS A 139 7.35 -12.67 1.76
N HIS A 140 6.22 -12.94 1.08
CA HIS A 140 4.93 -13.28 1.71
C HIS A 140 4.85 -14.74 2.13
N LYS A 141 5.67 -15.60 1.51
CA LYS A 141 5.70 -17.05 1.73
C LYS A 141 6.78 -17.50 2.70
N VAL A 142 7.53 -16.56 3.29
CA VAL A 142 8.56 -16.92 4.27
C VAL A 142 7.88 -17.42 5.54
N ARG A 143 8.46 -18.45 6.15
CA ARG A 143 7.95 -19.12 7.35
C ARG A 143 7.50 -18.15 8.45
N ILE A 144 8.28 -17.11 8.74
CA ILE A 144 7.93 -16.13 9.80
C ILE A 144 6.63 -15.38 9.53
N VAL A 145 6.29 -15.16 8.25
CA VAL A 145 5.06 -14.49 7.84
C VAL A 145 3.88 -15.45 7.93
N LEU A 146 4.05 -16.68 7.43
CA LEU A 146 3.02 -17.71 7.48
C LEU A 146 2.68 -18.10 8.92
N GLU A 147 3.69 -18.29 9.78
CA GLU A 147 3.50 -18.57 11.21
C GLU A 147 2.76 -17.43 11.94
N TRP A 148 2.92 -16.19 11.50
CA TRP A 148 2.16 -15.07 12.06
C TRP A 148 0.69 -15.18 11.68
N PHE A 149 0.36 -15.46 10.41
CA PHE A 149 -1.03 -15.66 9.98
C PHE A 149 -1.68 -16.88 10.63
N GLU A 150 -0.94 -17.98 10.79
CA GLU A 150 -1.45 -19.17 11.49
C GLU A 150 -1.84 -18.85 12.94
N LYS A 151 -1.04 -18.04 13.64
CA LYS A 151 -1.33 -17.61 15.02
C LYS A 151 -2.54 -16.67 15.14
N HIS A 152 -2.89 -15.96 14.07
CA HIS A 152 -3.97 -14.97 14.07
C HIS A 152 -5.13 -15.39 13.15
N THR A 153 -5.25 -16.68 12.82
CA THR A 153 -6.24 -17.16 11.84
C THR A 153 -7.70 -16.95 12.26
N ASP A 154 -7.99 -16.84 13.55
CA ASP A 154 -9.33 -16.60 14.08
C ASP A 154 -9.79 -15.15 13.86
N GLU A 155 -8.82 -14.24 13.72
CA GLU A 155 -9.06 -12.82 13.46
C GLU A 155 -8.94 -12.52 11.96
N LEU A 156 -7.90 -13.04 11.32
CA LEU A 156 -7.51 -12.73 9.95
C LEU A 156 -7.16 -14.00 9.17
N HIS A 157 -8.09 -14.46 8.35
CA HIS A 157 -7.92 -15.64 7.51
C HIS A 157 -7.16 -15.30 6.22
N LEU A 158 -6.02 -15.96 6.00
CA LEU A 158 -5.23 -15.75 4.79
C LEU A 158 -5.88 -16.44 3.58
N MET A 159 -6.24 -15.66 2.57
CA MET A 159 -6.83 -16.16 1.33
C MET A 159 -5.82 -16.96 0.50
N SER A 160 -6.27 -18.08 -0.05
CA SER A 160 -5.52 -18.77 -1.12
C SER A 160 -5.57 -17.95 -2.40
N TRP A 161 -4.41 -17.58 -2.94
CA TRP A 161 -4.30 -16.73 -4.12
C TRP A 161 -3.60 -17.46 -5.28
N PRO A 162 -4.15 -17.44 -6.51
CA PRO A 162 -3.48 -18.01 -7.68
C PRO A 162 -2.19 -17.25 -8.05
N PRO A 163 -1.15 -17.94 -8.55
CA PRO A 163 0.07 -17.28 -9.01
C PRO A 163 -0.20 -16.49 -10.30
N ASN A 164 0.51 -15.37 -10.47
CA ASN A 164 0.46 -14.52 -11.68
C ASN A 164 -0.95 -13.99 -12.03
N SER A 165 -1.73 -13.62 -11.02
CA SER A 165 -3.09 -13.08 -11.22
C SER A 165 -3.23 -11.65 -10.66
N PRO A 166 -2.47 -10.66 -11.17
CA PRO A 166 -2.63 -9.27 -10.75
C PRO A 166 -3.98 -8.70 -11.19
N ASP A 167 -4.54 -9.17 -12.30
CA ASP A 167 -5.84 -8.77 -12.86
C ASP A 167 -7.02 -9.04 -11.91
N LEU A 168 -6.86 -9.97 -10.97
CA LEU A 168 -7.87 -10.28 -9.98
C LEU A 168 -7.79 -9.39 -8.73
N ASN A 169 -6.70 -8.62 -8.56
CA ASN A 169 -6.51 -7.75 -7.39
C ASN A 169 -6.98 -6.32 -7.69
N PRO A 170 -8.09 -5.86 -7.09
CA PRO A 170 -8.59 -4.49 -7.31
C PRO A 170 -7.62 -3.39 -6.86
N MET A 171 -6.62 -3.69 -6.01
CA MET A 171 -5.58 -2.74 -5.64
C MET A 171 -4.80 -2.20 -6.84
N GLU A 172 -4.60 -3.02 -7.87
CA GLU A 172 -3.89 -2.61 -9.09
C GLU A 172 -4.61 -1.44 -9.78
N HIS A 173 -5.94 -1.44 -9.77
CA HIS A 173 -6.73 -0.34 -10.32
C HIS A 173 -6.60 0.94 -9.49
N ILE A 174 -6.50 0.82 -8.16
CA ILE A 174 -6.30 1.96 -7.26
C ILE A 174 -4.94 2.59 -7.54
N TRP A 175 -3.89 1.77 -7.70
CA TRP A 175 -2.56 2.24 -8.05
C TRP A 175 -2.50 2.93 -9.41
N ASP A 176 -3.14 2.36 -10.43
CA ASP A 176 -3.20 2.97 -11.76
C ASP A 176 -3.87 4.35 -11.73
N VAL A 177 -5.00 4.50 -11.02
CA VAL A 177 -5.64 5.81 -10.83
C VAL A 177 -4.69 6.81 -10.16
N MET A 178 -3.95 6.38 -9.14
CA MET A 178 -2.97 7.25 -8.46
C MET A 178 -1.82 7.64 -9.36
N GLU A 179 -1.32 6.70 -10.15
CA GLU A 179 -0.23 6.96 -11.08
C GLU A 179 -0.64 7.98 -12.14
N ARG A 180 -1.85 7.82 -12.71
CA ARG A 180 -2.41 8.82 -13.64
C ARG A 180 -2.57 10.19 -12.99
N GLN A 181 -3.00 10.25 -11.74
CA GLN A 181 -3.15 11.51 -10.99
C GLN A 181 -1.82 12.16 -10.57
N LEU A 182 -0.72 11.42 -10.54
CA LEU A 182 0.62 11.96 -10.29
C LEU A 182 1.29 12.43 -11.58
N ARG A 183 0.83 11.92 -12.74
CA ARG A 183 1.26 12.36 -14.07
C ARG A 183 0.54 13.65 -14.54
N ALA A 184 -0.65 13.92 -14.03
CA ALA A 184 -1.47 15.09 -14.34
C ALA A 184 -1.04 16.32 -13.54
#